data_AF-A0A2J0KP88-F1
#
_entry.id   AF-A0A2J0KP88-F1
#
_cell.length_a   1.000
_cell.length_b   1.000
_cell.length_c   1.000
_cell.angle_alpha   90.00
_cell.angle_beta   90.00
_cell.angle_gamma   90.00
#
_symmetry.space_group_name_H-M   'P 1'
#
loop_
_entity.id
_entity.type
_entity.pdbx_description
1 polymer ?
#
loop_
_entity_poly.entity_id
_entity_poly.type
_entity_poly.pdbx_seq_one_letter_code
_entity_poly.pdbx_strand_id
1 'polypeptide(L)'
;MEKGCLSIVLHAHLPYVRHPEHERFLEEEWFYEAITETYIPLIKAFDHLTRDGVDFRITMSLTPTLLSMMTDPLLQDRYVRHINRLIELSEREIERTANECAFRPLAEMYHELFIEARQIFCERYQKNLTRAFKEFQNLGKLEIITCAATHGFLPLMEIHPEAVRAQVRVAVETHEKILGRRPRG
;
A
#
# COMPACT_ATOMS: atom_id res chain seq x y z
N MET A 1 7.56 7.59 36.23
CA MET A 1 7.90 7.51 34.79
C MET A 1 7.47 8.79 34.14
N GLU A 2 8.41 9.55 33.58
CA GLU A 2 8.04 10.67 32.72
C GLU A 2 7.40 10.16 31.43
N LYS A 3 6.32 10.81 30.99
CA LYS A 3 5.63 10.47 29.76
C LYS A 3 6.21 11.30 28.63
N GLY A 4 6.80 10.65 27.63
CA GLY A 4 7.22 11.28 26.38
C GLY A 4 6.19 11.09 25.26
N CYS A 5 6.39 11.78 24.14
CA CYS A 5 5.63 11.57 22.91
C CYS A 5 6.44 10.70 21.94
N LEU A 6 5.86 9.61 21.45
CA LEU A 6 6.43 8.81 20.37
C LEU A 6 5.71 9.16 19.07
N SER A 7 6.46 9.50 18.02
CA SER A 7 5.94 9.71 16.67
C SER A 7 6.60 8.71 15.72
N ILE A 8 5.79 7.77 15.21
CA ILE A 8 6.23 6.81 14.19
C ILE A 8 5.78 7.36 12.83
N VAL A 9 6.75 7.57 11.94
CA VAL A 9 6.51 8.04 10.57
C VAL A 9 6.94 6.95 9.58
N LEU A 10 5.96 6.39 8.88
CA LEU A 10 6.19 5.40 7.82
C LEU A 10 6.22 6.10 6.46
N HIS A 11 7.24 5.88 5.65
CA HIS A 11 7.31 6.44 4.30
C HIS A 11 7.05 5.34 3.26
N ALA A 12 5.89 5.38 2.61
CA ALA A 12 5.48 4.42 1.60
C ALA A 12 5.62 5.03 0.20
N HIS A 13 6.59 4.52 -0.54
CA HIS A 13 6.92 4.99 -1.88
C HIS A 13 7.18 3.82 -2.83
N LEU A 14 6.68 3.97 -4.05
CA LEU A 14 7.15 3.24 -5.22
C LEU A 14 7.25 4.21 -6.41
N PRO A 15 8.26 4.05 -7.28
CA PRO A 15 8.29 4.76 -8.55
C PRO A 15 7.07 4.37 -9.40
N TYR A 16 6.77 5.16 -10.43
CA TYR A 16 5.63 4.87 -11.28
C TYR A 16 5.96 3.72 -12.25
N VAL A 17 5.41 2.54 -12.00
CA VAL A 17 5.73 1.28 -12.71
C VAL A 17 4.61 0.80 -13.63
N ARG A 18 3.70 1.68 -14.06
CA ARG A 18 2.55 1.29 -14.90
C ARG A 18 2.96 1.14 -16.37
N HIS A 19 2.90 -0.09 -16.90
CA HIS A 19 3.28 -0.43 -18.28
C HIS A 19 2.11 -1.04 -19.07
N PRO A 20 1.19 -0.22 -19.63
CA PRO A 20 0.06 -0.71 -20.43
C PRO A 20 0.46 -1.41 -21.74
N GLU A 21 1.64 -1.10 -22.27
CA GLU A 21 2.18 -1.64 -23.52
C GLU A 21 2.60 -3.12 -23.42
N HIS A 22 2.80 -3.64 -22.21
CA HIS A 22 3.22 -5.01 -21.96
C HIS A 22 2.15 -5.75 -21.16
N GLU A 23 1.84 -7.00 -21.49
CA GLU A 23 0.86 -7.80 -20.75
C GLU A 23 1.33 -8.13 -19.32
N ARG A 24 2.65 -8.38 -19.18
CA ARG A 24 3.36 -8.59 -17.91
C ARG A 24 4.65 -7.80 -17.95
N PHE A 25 4.98 -7.13 -16.85
CA PHE A 25 6.22 -6.38 -16.67
C PHE A 25 6.72 -6.60 -15.24
N LEU A 26 8.03 -6.77 -15.05
CA LEU A 26 8.59 -7.22 -13.76
C LEU A 26 8.48 -6.14 -12.69
N GLU A 27 8.62 -4.87 -13.06
CA GLU A 27 8.57 -3.72 -12.17
C GLU A 27 7.18 -3.53 -11.56
N GLU A 28 6.13 -4.01 -12.23
CA GLU A 28 4.77 -4.05 -11.65
C GLU A 28 4.65 -5.07 -10.51
N GLU A 29 5.49 -6.11 -10.48
CA GLU A 29 5.49 -7.11 -9.41
C GLU A 29 5.88 -6.49 -8.07
N TRP A 30 6.79 -5.51 -8.04
CA TRP A 30 7.12 -4.76 -6.80
C TRP A 30 5.89 -4.07 -6.20
N PHE A 31 5.01 -3.54 -7.05
CA PHE A 31 3.77 -2.92 -6.59
C PHE A 31 2.81 -3.96 -6.00
N TYR A 32 2.72 -5.14 -6.61
CA TYR A 32 1.86 -6.23 -6.13
C TYR A 32 2.37 -6.82 -4.82
N GLU A 33 3.66 -7.09 -4.72
CA GLU A 33 4.34 -7.55 -3.50
C GLU A 33 4.13 -6.54 -2.37
N ALA A 34 4.33 -5.24 -2.62
CA ALA A 34 4.09 -4.20 -1.61
C ALA A 34 2.63 -4.16 -1.14
N ILE A 35 1.66 -4.41 -2.03
CA ILE A 35 0.26 -4.55 -1.63
C ILE A 35 0.08 -5.74 -0.67
N THR A 36 0.51 -6.94 -1.08
CA THR A 36 0.29 -8.19 -0.34
C THR A 36 1.06 -8.24 0.97
N GLU A 37 2.31 -7.80 0.97
CA GLU A 37 3.26 -8.04 2.07
C GLU A 37 3.44 -6.83 2.98
N THR A 38 2.98 -5.63 2.58
CA THR A 38 3.12 -4.41 3.40
C THR A 38 1.79 -3.71 3.64
N TYR A 39 1.10 -3.25 2.59
CA TYR A 39 -0.06 -2.36 2.75
C TYR A 39 -1.27 -3.07 3.34
N ILE A 40 -1.58 -4.28 2.88
CA ILE A 40 -2.66 -5.10 3.45
C ILE A 40 -2.34 -5.50 4.91
N PRO A 41 -1.13 -5.99 5.24
CA PRO A 41 -0.75 -6.26 6.62
C PRO A 41 -0.87 -5.04 7.56
N LEU A 42 -0.49 -3.84 7.10
CA LEU A 42 -0.68 -2.60 7.87
C LEU A 42 -2.17 -2.30 8.09
N ILE A 43 -3.00 -2.43 7.05
CA ILE A 43 -4.45 -2.25 7.16
C ILE A 43 -5.04 -3.24 8.19
N LYS A 44 -4.62 -4.50 8.17
CA LYS A 44 -5.03 -5.51 9.15
C LYS A 44 -4.62 -5.12 10.57
N ALA A 45 -3.37 -4.69 10.76
CA ALA A 45 -2.87 -4.28 12.08
C ALA A 45 -3.66 -3.08 12.63
N PHE A 46 -3.93 -2.07 11.80
CA PHE A 46 -4.72 -0.90 12.21
C PHE A 46 -6.16 -1.27 12.53
N ASP A 47 -6.75 -2.20 11.76
CA ASP A 47 -8.09 -2.70 12.02
C ASP A 47 -8.17 -3.49 13.33
N HIS A 48 -7.21 -4.37 13.62
CA HIS A 48 -7.12 -5.10 14.90
C HIS A 48 -6.98 -4.15 16.09
N LEU A 49 -6.02 -3.22 16.03
CA LEU A 49 -5.83 -2.22 17.10
C LEU A 49 -7.08 -1.36 17.32
N THR A 50 -7.78 -1.02 16.24
CA THR A 50 -9.05 -0.27 16.34
C THR A 50 -10.15 -1.11 16.98
N ARG A 51 -10.30 -2.38 16.57
CA ARG A 51 -11.28 -3.31 17.14
C ARG A 51 -11.05 -3.58 18.63
N ASP A 52 -9.79 -3.65 19.04
CA ASP A 52 -9.39 -3.87 20.44
C ASP A 52 -9.48 -2.60 21.31
N GLY A 53 -9.90 -1.46 20.72
CA GLY A 53 -10.03 -0.19 21.43
C GLY A 53 -8.70 0.48 21.80
N VAL A 54 -7.59 0.09 21.15
CA VAL A 54 -6.27 0.67 21.39
C VAL A 54 -6.19 2.09 20.83
N ASP A 55 -5.77 3.05 21.64
CA ASP A 55 -5.58 4.43 21.19
C ASP A 55 -4.18 4.67 20.58
N PHE A 56 -3.99 4.21 19.35
CA PHE A 56 -2.75 4.42 18.60
C PHE A 56 -2.85 5.62 17.64
N ARG A 57 -1.69 6.20 17.33
CA ARG A 57 -1.52 7.22 16.28
C ARG A 57 -0.25 6.95 15.49
N ILE A 58 -0.36 6.90 14.17
CA ILE A 58 0.77 6.74 13.25
C ILE A 58 0.69 7.81 12.16
N THR A 59 1.84 8.28 11.71
CA THR A 59 1.94 9.12 10.51
C THR A 59 2.45 8.28 9.36
N MET A 60 1.86 8.42 8.18
CA MET A 60 2.33 7.75 6.97
C MET A 60 2.38 8.72 5.78
N SER A 61 3.53 8.78 5.11
CA SER A 61 3.67 9.44 3.82
C SER A 61 3.23 8.47 2.74
N LEU A 62 2.20 8.84 1.97
CA LEU A 62 1.77 8.13 0.76
C LEU A 62 2.17 8.97 -0.45
N THR A 63 3.17 8.52 -1.19
CA THR A 63 3.67 9.30 -2.33
C THR A 63 2.63 9.42 -3.46
N PRO A 64 2.60 10.52 -4.22
CA PRO A 64 1.61 10.72 -5.28
C PRO A 64 1.66 9.66 -6.39
N THR A 65 2.85 9.15 -6.73
CA THR A 65 3.00 8.00 -7.65
C THR A 65 2.30 6.76 -7.10
N LEU A 66 2.54 6.42 -5.84
CA LEU A 66 1.92 5.28 -5.19
C LEU A 66 0.39 5.42 -5.11
N LEU A 67 -0.11 6.58 -4.69
CA LEU A 67 -1.56 6.85 -4.65
C LEU A 67 -2.19 6.71 -6.03
N SER A 68 -1.54 7.25 -7.07
CA SER A 68 -2.02 7.14 -8.44
C SER A 68 -2.12 5.68 -8.88
N MET A 69 -1.10 4.87 -8.59
CA MET A 69 -1.10 3.42 -8.90
C MET A 69 -2.14 2.64 -8.11
N MET A 70 -2.36 2.95 -6.83
CA MET A 70 -3.41 2.32 -6.00
C MET A 70 -4.82 2.58 -6.53
N THR A 71 -5.03 3.66 -7.30
CA THR A 71 -6.32 4.01 -7.89
C THR A 71 -6.45 3.64 -9.37
N ASP A 72 -5.41 3.07 -9.99
CA ASP A 72 -5.41 2.76 -11.42
C ASP A 72 -6.10 1.41 -11.70
N PRO A 73 -7.19 1.37 -12.50
CA PRO A 73 -7.94 0.13 -12.74
C PRO A 73 -7.12 -0.99 -13.39
N LEU A 74 -6.17 -0.65 -14.28
CA LEU A 74 -5.33 -1.65 -14.94
C LEU A 74 -4.45 -2.36 -13.91
N LEU A 75 -3.77 -1.60 -13.04
CA LEU A 75 -2.93 -2.16 -11.98
C LEU A 75 -3.74 -2.91 -10.94
N GLN A 76 -4.94 -2.41 -10.58
CA GLN A 76 -5.86 -3.11 -9.69
C GLN A 76 -6.26 -4.48 -10.24
N ASP A 77 -6.66 -4.56 -11.50
CA ASP A 77 -7.05 -5.83 -12.13
C ASP A 77 -5.85 -6.78 -12.33
N ARG A 78 -4.67 -6.24 -12.62
CA ARG A 78 -3.44 -7.04 -12.67
C ARG A 78 -3.05 -7.58 -11.31
N TYR A 79 -3.20 -6.81 -10.23
CA TYR A 79 -2.99 -7.30 -8.87
C TYR A 79 -3.94 -8.46 -8.54
N VAL A 80 -5.21 -8.38 -8.94
CA VAL A 80 -6.15 -9.50 -8.75
C VAL A 80 -5.68 -10.76 -9.49
N ARG A 81 -5.16 -10.63 -10.72
CA ARG A 81 -4.56 -11.77 -11.44
C ARG A 81 -3.29 -12.28 -10.76
N HIS A 82 -2.47 -11.40 -10.20
CA HIS A 82 -1.27 -11.76 -9.46
C HIS A 82 -1.61 -12.57 -8.20
N ILE A 83 -2.48 -12.07 -7.32
CA ILE A 83 -2.82 -12.75 -6.07
C ILE A 83 -3.54 -14.08 -6.31
N ASN A 84 -4.39 -14.18 -7.34
CA ASN A 84 -5.04 -15.46 -7.70
C ASN A 84 -4.01 -16.52 -8.16
N ARG A 85 -2.95 -16.12 -8.88
CA ARG A 85 -1.86 -17.04 -9.25
C ARG A 85 -1.06 -17.52 -8.04
N LEU A 86 -0.85 -16.65 -7.05
CA LEU A 86 -0.21 -17.03 -5.78
C LEU A 86 -1.08 -18.00 -4.97
N ILE A 87 -2.40 -17.78 -4.95
CA ILE A 87 -3.35 -18.71 -4.34
C ILE A 87 -3.26 -20.09 -5.02
N GLU A 88 -3.38 -20.15 -6.35
CA GLU A 88 -3.24 -21.40 -7.12
C GLU A 88 -1.89 -22.09 -6.86
N LEU A 89 -0.80 -21.32 -6.82
CA LEU A 89 0.53 -21.83 -6.50
C LEU A 89 0.56 -22.45 -5.09
N SER A 90 0.01 -21.73 -4.09
CA SER A 90 -0.01 -22.21 -2.71
C SER A 90 -0.87 -23.45 -2.51
N GLU A 91 -1.99 -23.59 -3.24
CA GLU A 91 -2.82 -24.81 -3.24
C GLU A 91 -2.01 -26.02 -3.74
N ARG A 92 -1.29 -25.84 -4.85
CA ARG A 92 -0.41 -26.88 -5.41
C ARG A 92 0.74 -27.22 -4.49
N GLU A 93 1.29 -26.24 -3.77
CA GLU A 93 2.35 -26.48 -2.78
C GLU A 93 1.84 -27.21 -1.54
N ILE A 94 0.60 -26.97 -1.10
CA ILE A 94 -0.04 -27.76 -0.04
C ILE A 94 -0.19 -29.22 -0.48
N GLU A 95 -0.63 -29.47 -1.72
CA GLU A 95 -0.71 -30.83 -2.27
C GLU A 95 0.67 -31.48 -2.38
N ARG A 96 1.66 -30.77 -2.92
CA ARG A 96 3.03 -31.27 -3.10
C ARG A 96 3.67 -31.63 -1.76
N THR A 97 3.44 -30.82 -0.73
CA THR A 97 4.03 -30.99 0.61
C THR A 97 3.17 -31.85 1.55
N ALA A 98 2.11 -32.52 1.05
CA ALA A 98 1.15 -33.24 1.89
C ALA A 98 1.79 -34.26 2.85
N ASN A 99 2.90 -34.89 2.44
CA ASN A 99 3.66 -35.87 3.21
C ASN A 99 4.94 -35.29 3.86
N GLU A 100 5.21 -34.01 3.66
CA GLU A 100 6.38 -33.30 4.18
C GLU A 100 5.97 -32.45 5.40
N CYS A 101 5.85 -33.07 6.57
CA CYS A 101 5.38 -32.40 7.79
C CYS A 101 6.16 -31.12 8.18
N ALA A 102 7.41 -31.00 7.75
CA ALA A 102 8.23 -29.81 8.00
C ALA A 102 7.84 -28.60 7.11
N PHE A 103 7.33 -28.84 5.90
CA PHE A 103 7.06 -27.78 4.92
C PHE A 103 5.58 -27.47 4.76
N ARG A 104 4.71 -28.44 5.02
CA ARG A 104 3.26 -28.26 4.90
C ARG A 104 2.70 -27.06 5.68
N PRO A 105 3.07 -26.82 6.97
CA PRO A 105 2.55 -25.68 7.70
C PRO A 105 2.91 -24.33 7.07
N LEU A 106 4.06 -24.24 6.39
CA LEU A 106 4.49 -23.02 5.70
C LEU A 106 3.62 -22.76 4.47
N ALA A 107 3.32 -23.80 3.68
CA ALA A 107 2.45 -23.69 2.51
C ALA A 107 1.02 -23.28 2.92
N GLU A 108 0.49 -23.90 3.98
CA GLU A 108 -0.83 -23.56 4.56
C GLU A 108 -0.87 -22.09 5.05
N MET A 109 0.16 -21.65 5.79
CA MET A 109 0.26 -20.26 6.25
C MET A 109 0.22 -19.25 5.10
N TYR A 110 1.01 -19.45 4.04
CA TYR A 110 1.01 -18.53 2.89
C TYR A 110 -0.31 -18.56 2.13
N HIS A 111 -0.94 -19.73 1.97
CA HIS A 111 -2.24 -19.84 1.35
C HIS A 111 -3.31 -19.01 2.09
N GLU A 112 -3.35 -19.11 3.42
CA GLU A 112 -4.24 -18.31 4.26
C GLU A 112 -3.98 -16.81 4.10
N LEU A 113 -2.71 -16.40 4.12
CA LEU A 113 -2.33 -14.99 3.92
C LEU A 113 -2.78 -14.46 2.55
N PHE A 114 -2.64 -15.24 1.48
CA PHE A 114 -3.04 -14.82 0.13
C PHE A 114 -4.56 -14.74 -0.04
N ILE A 115 -5.30 -15.72 0.52
CA ILE A 115 -6.76 -15.71 0.52
C ILE A 115 -7.27 -14.48 1.28
N GLU A 116 -6.72 -14.20 2.46
CA GLU A 116 -7.11 -13.04 3.25
C GLU A 116 -6.75 -11.72 2.56
N ALA A 117 -5.56 -11.64 1.94
CA ALA A 117 -5.15 -10.46 1.20
C ALA A 117 -6.09 -10.17 0.02
N ARG A 118 -6.49 -11.22 -0.71
CA ARG A 118 -7.49 -11.13 -1.77
C ARG A 118 -8.83 -10.64 -1.19
N GLN A 119 -9.29 -11.21 -0.07
CA GLN A 119 -10.53 -10.84 0.62
C GLN A 119 -10.58 -9.36 1.03
N ILE A 120 -9.50 -8.87 1.62
CA ILE A 120 -9.38 -7.47 2.03
C ILE A 120 -9.38 -6.56 0.80
N PHE A 121 -8.63 -6.91 -0.24
CA PHE A 121 -8.51 -6.08 -1.42
C PHE A 121 -9.81 -6.04 -2.24
N CYS A 122 -10.35 -7.19 -2.64
CA CYS A 122 -11.47 -7.30 -3.56
C CYS A 122 -12.82 -7.06 -2.87
N GLU A 123 -13.07 -7.73 -1.75
CA GLU A 123 -14.39 -7.77 -1.12
C GLU A 123 -14.57 -6.57 -0.17
N ARG A 124 -13.61 -6.33 0.74
CA ARG A 124 -13.73 -5.23 1.73
C ARG A 124 -13.51 -3.86 1.10
N TYR A 125 -12.44 -3.69 0.33
CA TYR A 125 -12.04 -2.39 -0.21
C TYR A 125 -12.33 -2.19 -1.70
N GLN A 126 -13.00 -3.14 -2.35
CA GLN A 126 -13.44 -3.03 -3.76
C GLN A 126 -12.31 -2.61 -4.70
N LYS A 127 -11.16 -3.27 -4.56
CA LYS A 127 -9.91 -3.05 -5.28
C LYS A 127 -9.24 -1.70 -5.04
N ASN A 128 -9.67 -0.92 -4.05
CA ASN A 128 -9.13 0.41 -3.80
C ASN A 128 -8.69 0.59 -2.34
N LEU A 129 -7.41 0.31 -2.06
CA LEU A 129 -6.83 0.44 -0.71
C LEU A 129 -6.75 1.87 -0.18
N THR A 130 -6.86 2.89 -1.05
CA THR A 130 -6.92 4.28 -0.56
C THR A 130 -8.15 4.50 0.32
N ARG A 131 -9.22 3.72 0.14
CA ARG A 131 -10.40 3.74 1.01
C ARG A 131 -10.05 3.33 2.45
N ALA A 132 -9.23 2.29 2.62
CA ALA A 132 -8.77 1.84 3.93
C ALA A 132 -7.98 2.94 4.66
N PHE A 133 -7.00 3.55 3.99
CA PHE A 133 -6.21 4.61 4.60
C PHE A 133 -7.06 5.84 4.96
N LYS A 134 -8.05 6.20 4.12
CA LYS A 134 -9.01 7.27 4.43
C LYS A 134 -9.86 6.95 5.64
N GLU A 135 -10.31 5.70 5.81
CA GLU A 135 -11.05 5.27 6.99
C GLU A 135 -10.24 5.51 8.27
N PHE A 136 -8.99 5.03 8.33
CA PHE A 136 -8.12 5.24 9.49
C PHE A 136 -7.75 6.72 9.71
N GLN A 137 -7.65 7.50 8.63
CA GLN A 137 -7.47 8.95 8.73
C GLN A 137 -8.69 9.65 9.32
N ASN A 138 -9.90 9.24 8.93
CA ASN A 138 -11.15 9.77 9.47
C ASN A 138 -11.37 9.38 10.93
N LEU A 139 -10.89 8.20 11.34
CA LEU A 139 -10.90 7.75 12.74
C LEU A 139 -9.84 8.45 13.61
N GLY A 140 -8.96 9.27 13.01
CA GLY A 140 -7.89 9.97 13.72
C GLY A 140 -6.73 9.06 14.17
N LYS A 141 -6.65 7.84 13.62
CA LYS A 141 -5.60 6.86 13.92
C LYS A 141 -4.39 6.96 13.00
N LEU A 142 -4.61 7.47 11.79
CA LEU A 142 -3.58 7.65 10.77
C LEU A 142 -3.53 9.12 10.30
N GLU A 143 -2.39 9.79 10.46
CA GLU A 143 -2.16 11.05 9.74
C GLU A 143 -1.47 10.72 8.41
N ILE A 144 -2.09 11.09 7.28
CA ILE A 144 -1.49 10.90 5.97
C ILE A 144 -0.84 12.21 5.52
N ILE A 145 0.45 12.18 5.22
CA ILE A 145 1.22 13.30 4.66
C ILE A 145 1.61 13.02 3.20
N THR A 146 2.14 14.02 2.50
CA THR A 146 2.56 13.89 1.09
C THR A 146 4.08 14.01 0.93
N CYS A 147 4.56 14.09 -0.31
CA CYS A 147 5.97 14.36 -0.66
C CYS A 147 6.05 15.11 -2.02
N ALA A 148 7.18 15.08 -2.72
CA ALA A 148 7.26 15.54 -4.12
C ALA A 148 6.46 14.60 -5.06
N ALA A 149 5.85 15.14 -6.12
CA ALA A 149 4.97 14.42 -7.06
C ALA A 149 5.51 13.06 -7.53
N THR A 150 6.77 13.02 -7.95
CA THR A 150 7.43 11.79 -8.42
C THR A 150 8.58 11.38 -7.52
N HIS A 151 8.57 11.82 -6.26
CA HIS A 151 9.69 11.64 -5.34
C HIS A 151 11.02 12.20 -5.89
N GLY A 152 10.94 13.31 -6.63
CA GLY A 152 12.10 13.98 -7.19
C GLY A 152 13.02 14.53 -6.10
N PHE A 153 14.33 14.40 -6.31
CA PHE A 153 15.33 14.95 -5.38
C PHE A 153 15.43 16.47 -5.56
N LEU A 154 14.55 17.19 -4.85
CA LEU A 154 14.34 18.62 -5.00
C LEU A 154 15.61 19.47 -4.97
N PRO A 155 16.63 19.20 -4.11
CA PRO A 155 17.86 20.01 -4.08
C PRO A 155 18.61 20.06 -5.42
N LEU A 156 18.59 18.99 -6.22
CA LEU A 156 19.21 19.00 -7.55
C LEU A 156 18.31 19.63 -8.63
N MET A 157 17.05 19.88 -8.32
CA MET A 157 16.10 20.55 -9.19
C MET A 157 16.03 22.07 -8.93
N GLU A 158 16.73 22.57 -7.90
CA GLU A 158 16.69 23.99 -7.49
C GLU A 158 17.13 24.97 -8.57
N ILE A 159 17.95 24.51 -9.54
CA ILE A 159 18.33 25.28 -10.73
C ILE A 159 17.08 25.72 -11.53
N HIS A 160 15.98 24.98 -11.39
CA HIS A 160 14.67 25.29 -11.96
C HIS A 160 13.60 25.35 -10.85
N PRO A 161 13.44 26.49 -10.16
CA PRO A 161 12.47 26.66 -9.06
C PRO A 161 11.02 26.32 -9.46
N GLU A 162 10.67 26.52 -10.73
CA GLU A 162 9.38 26.15 -11.31
C GLU A 162 9.14 24.63 -11.24
N ALA A 163 10.17 23.83 -11.46
CA ALA A 163 10.09 22.37 -11.38
C ALA A 163 9.87 21.90 -9.93
N VAL A 164 10.56 22.53 -8.96
CA VAL A 164 10.33 22.28 -7.52
C VAL A 164 8.90 22.65 -7.13
N ARG A 165 8.42 23.84 -7.54
CA ARG A 165 7.03 24.26 -7.29
C ARG A 165 6.01 23.32 -7.91
N ALA A 166 6.28 22.83 -9.12
CA ALA A 166 5.41 21.87 -9.80
C ALA A 166 5.35 20.54 -9.03
N GLN A 167 6.49 20.00 -8.58
CA GLN A 167 6.55 18.77 -7.78
C GLN A 167 5.72 18.88 -6.49
N VAL A 168 5.82 19.99 -5.76
CA VAL A 168 5.05 20.20 -4.52
C VAL A 168 3.57 20.41 -4.82
N ARG A 169 3.23 21.27 -5.80
CA ARG A 169 1.84 21.58 -6.12
C ARG A 169 1.07 20.33 -6.59
N VAL A 170 1.64 19.58 -7.52
CA VAL A 170 1.01 18.35 -8.05
C VAL A 170 0.82 17.32 -6.94
N ALA A 171 1.74 17.23 -5.98
CA ALA A 171 1.61 16.31 -4.87
C ALA A 171 0.45 16.67 -3.92
N VAL A 172 0.30 17.95 -3.59
CA VAL A 172 -0.81 18.46 -2.78
C VAL A 172 -2.14 18.22 -3.49
N GLU A 173 -2.22 18.54 -4.78
CA GLU A 173 -3.41 18.34 -5.61
C GLU A 173 -3.78 16.84 -5.72
N THR A 174 -2.78 15.97 -5.90
CA THR A 174 -3.01 14.51 -5.99
C THR A 174 -3.51 13.94 -4.67
N HIS A 175 -2.89 14.35 -3.56
CA HIS A 175 -3.32 13.96 -2.22
C HIS A 175 -4.77 14.40 -1.95
N GLU A 176 -5.09 15.66 -2.25
CA GLU A 176 -6.45 16.20 -2.08
C GLU A 176 -7.48 15.48 -2.97
N LYS A 177 -7.15 15.23 -4.24
CA LYS A 177 -8.02 14.54 -5.19
C LYS A 177 -8.37 13.11 -4.76
N ILE A 178 -7.39 12.35 -4.27
CA ILE A 178 -7.56 10.92 -3.95
C ILE A 178 -8.10 10.74 -2.53
N LEU A 179 -7.51 11.44 -1.56
CA LEU A 179 -7.82 11.29 -0.14
C LEU A 179 -8.93 12.23 0.34
N GLY A 180 -9.27 13.26 -0.44
CA GLY A 180 -10.40 14.15 -0.20
C GLY A 180 -10.13 15.27 0.82
N ARG A 181 -8.88 15.48 1.22
CA ARG A 181 -8.44 16.53 2.15
C ARG A 181 -7.06 17.02 1.74
N ARG A 182 -6.74 18.29 1.99
CA ARG A 182 -5.36 18.77 1.81
C ARG A 182 -4.42 18.17 2.85
N PRO A 183 -3.20 17.77 2.47
CA PRO A 183 -2.18 17.35 3.42
C PRO A 183 -1.78 18.52 4.32
N ARG A 184 -1.52 18.23 5.60
CA ARG A 184 -1.01 19.21 6.58
C ARG A 184 0.50 19.16 6.75
N GLY A 185 1.12 18.07 6.30
CA GLY A 185 2.57 17.83 6.31
C GLY A 185 3.03 17.19 5.02
#